data_AF-A0A9E6VBJ7-F1
#
_entry.id   AF-A0A9E6VBJ7-F1
#
_cell.length_a   1.000
_cell.length_b   1.000
_cell.length_c   1.000
_cell.angle_alpha   90.00
_cell.angle_beta   90.00
_cell.angle_gamma   90.00
#
_symmetry.space_group_name_H-M   'P 1'
#
loop_
_entity.id
_entity.type
_entity.pdbx_description
1 polymer ?
#
loop_
_entity_poly.entity_id
_entity_poly.type
_entity_poly.pdbx_seq_one_letter_code
_entity_poly.pdbx_strand_id
1 'polypeptide(L)'
;MDTAAETTTPLDDGFEWAIVEIFGHRKHAGRSREEERFGAKMLRIDVPTIGINQAEGKPAEVSGVESWTTHWYGGASLFSYTLTDEATVMRINRPYVPASRYIAPPDRYDGDAAEDVSILDDVDDEPRF
;
A
#
# COMPACT_ATOMS: atom_id res chain seq x y z
N MET A 1 38.71 14.50 -6.66
CA MET A 1 37.82 13.56 -7.34
C MET A 1 36.42 14.07 -7.10
N ASP A 2 35.89 14.86 -8.03
CA ASP A 2 34.55 15.45 -7.94
C ASP A 2 33.50 14.37 -8.23
N THR A 3 32.67 14.08 -7.25
CA THR A 3 31.47 13.25 -7.43
C THR A 3 30.39 14.13 -8.04
N ALA A 4 30.23 14.06 -9.36
CA ALA A 4 29.09 14.67 -10.03
C ALA A 4 27.82 13.89 -9.63
N ALA A 5 26.94 14.56 -8.88
CA ALA A 5 25.58 14.11 -8.68
C ALA A 5 24.87 14.11 -10.04
N GLU A 6 24.62 12.92 -10.57
CA GLU A 6 23.86 12.73 -11.80
C GLU A 6 22.45 13.27 -11.58
N THR A 7 22.17 14.43 -12.20
CA THR A 7 20.86 15.06 -12.15
C THR A 7 19.99 14.37 -13.18
N THR A 8 19.19 13.40 -12.75
CA THR A 8 18.22 12.72 -13.62
C THR A 8 17.22 13.76 -14.13
N THR A 9 17.44 14.23 -15.36
CA THR A 9 16.47 15.06 -16.07
C THR A 9 15.22 14.19 -16.29
N PRO A 10 14.00 14.63 -15.94
CA PRO A 10 12.81 13.85 -16.25
C PRO A 10 12.74 13.78 -17.77
N LEU A 11 12.90 12.58 -18.32
CA LEU A 11 12.52 12.31 -19.69
C LEU A 11 11.02 12.62 -19.76
N ASP A 12 10.67 13.68 -20.47
CA ASP A 12 9.31 13.89 -20.96
C ASP A 12 9.07 12.83 -22.05
N ASP A 13 8.97 11.58 -21.62
CA ASP A 13 8.81 10.38 -22.46
C ASP A 13 7.37 10.22 -22.98
N GLY A 14 6.55 11.26 -22.76
CA GLY A 14 5.15 11.36 -23.12
C GLY A 14 4.24 10.48 -22.26
N PHE A 15 4.76 9.91 -21.16
CA PHE A 15 3.94 9.11 -20.25
C PHE A 15 3.27 9.97 -19.18
N GLU A 16 2.04 9.60 -18.88
CA GLU A 16 1.25 10.14 -17.78
C GLU A 16 0.94 9.02 -16.79
N TRP A 17 0.85 9.35 -15.51
CA TRP A 17 0.35 8.41 -14.51
C TRP A 17 -1.17 8.41 -14.54
N ALA A 18 -1.77 7.23 -14.71
CA ALA A 18 -3.22 7.10 -14.80
C ALA A 18 -3.73 5.81 -14.17
N ILE A 19 -4.99 5.87 -13.75
CA ILE A 19 -5.83 4.71 -13.48
C ILE A 19 -6.79 4.57 -14.66
N VAL A 20 -6.71 3.44 -15.35
CA VAL A 20 -7.45 3.14 -16.56
C VAL A 20 -8.43 2.02 -16.27
N GLU A 21 -9.69 2.25 -16.60
CA GLU A 21 -10.74 1.26 -16.49
C GLU A 21 -11.18 0.78 -17.86
N ILE A 22 -11.18 -0.53 -18.04
CA ILE A 22 -11.47 -1.22 -19.29
C ILE A 22 -12.83 -1.90 -19.17
N PHE A 23 -13.76 -1.55 -20.07
CA PHE A 23 -15.14 -2.06 -20.11
C PHE A 23 -15.87 -2.05 -18.75
N GLY A 24 -15.51 -1.16 -17.82
CA GLY A 24 -16.14 -1.01 -16.51
C GLY A 24 -15.91 -2.13 -15.49
N HIS A 25 -14.98 -3.07 -15.76
CA HIS A 25 -14.74 -4.20 -14.84
C HIS A 25 -13.27 -4.44 -14.52
N ARG A 26 -12.35 -4.07 -15.42
CA ARG A 26 -10.91 -4.27 -15.21
C ARG A 26 -10.24 -2.93 -15.02
N LYS A 27 -9.48 -2.77 -13.93
CA LYS A 27 -8.73 -1.55 -13.61
C LYS A 27 -7.24 -1.82 -13.66
N HIS A 28 -6.50 -0.88 -14.24
CA HIS A 28 -5.05 -0.86 -14.31
C HIS A 28 -4.55 0.48 -13.79
N ALA A 29 -3.62 0.46 -12.84
CA ALA A 29 -2.91 1.66 -12.42
C ALA A 29 -1.49 1.57 -12.98
N GLY A 30 -1.04 2.57 -13.72
CA GLY A 30 0.23 2.49 -14.42
C GLY A 30 0.63 3.81 -15.06
N ARG A 31 1.74 3.78 -15.80
CA ARG A 31 2.09 4.87 -16.70
C ARG A 31 1.49 4.58 -18.08
N SER A 32 0.88 5.57 -18.70
CA SER A 32 0.19 5.41 -19.98
C SER A 32 0.52 6.50 -20.97
N ARG A 33 0.35 6.18 -22.25
CA ARG A 33 0.43 7.12 -23.37
C ARG A 33 -0.31 6.57 -24.59
N GLU A 34 -0.62 7.46 -25.51
CA GLU A 34 -1.13 7.06 -26.82
C GLU A 34 0.02 6.65 -27.75
N GLU A 35 -0.16 5.57 -28.50
CA GLU A 35 0.82 5.06 -29.46
C GLU A 35 0.09 4.46 -30.67
N GLU A 36 0.70 4.52 -31.85
CA GLU A 36 0.20 3.82 -33.02
C GLU A 36 0.73 2.37 -33.02
N ARG A 37 -0.19 1.39 -33.02
CA ARG A 37 0.14 -0.04 -32.97
C ARG A 37 -0.89 -0.82 -33.76
N PHE A 38 -0.43 -1.83 -34.51
CA PHE A 38 -1.30 -2.71 -35.30
C PHE A 38 -2.17 -1.97 -36.33
N GLY A 39 -1.71 -0.81 -36.83
CA GLY A 39 -2.45 0.01 -37.79
C GLY A 39 -3.60 0.83 -37.17
N ALA A 40 -3.64 0.97 -35.85
CA ALA A 40 -4.62 1.78 -35.14
C ALA A 40 -3.97 2.60 -34.02
N LYS A 41 -4.64 3.69 -33.62
CA LYS A 41 -4.26 4.44 -32.42
C LYS A 41 -4.71 3.67 -31.18
N MET A 42 -3.77 3.38 -30.29
CA MET A 42 -3.98 2.54 -29.12
C MET A 42 -3.52 3.28 -27.86
N LEU A 43 -4.20 3.02 -26.74
CA LEU A 43 -3.67 3.32 -25.41
C LEU A 43 -2.68 2.23 -25.03
N ARG A 44 -1.46 2.62 -24.68
CA ARG A 44 -0.50 1.79 -23.95
C ARG A 44 -0.60 2.11 -22.47
N ILE A 45 -0.62 1.08 -21.63
CA ILE A 45 -0.42 1.23 -20.18
C ILE A 45 0.60 0.20 -19.69
N ASP A 46 1.66 0.68 -19.04
CA ASP A 46 2.65 -0.15 -18.36
C ASP A 46 2.28 -0.21 -16.88
N VAL A 47 1.90 -1.39 -16.40
CA VAL A 47 1.52 -1.65 -15.01
C VAL A 47 2.73 -2.20 -14.26
N PRO A 48 3.17 -1.57 -13.15
CA PRO A 48 4.30 -2.06 -12.37
C PRO A 48 3.90 -3.27 -11.52
N THR A 49 4.75 -4.28 -11.48
CA THR A 49 4.70 -5.33 -10.46
C THR A 49 5.62 -4.95 -9.33
N ILE A 50 5.06 -4.73 -8.14
CA ILE A 50 5.80 -4.30 -6.96
C ILE A 50 6.24 -5.52 -6.16
N GLY A 51 7.54 -5.61 -5.90
CA GLY A 51 8.12 -6.67 -5.11
C GLY A 51 7.96 -6.45 -3.61
N ILE A 52 8.00 -7.56 -2.88
CA ILE A 52 7.99 -7.57 -1.42
C ILE A 52 9.10 -8.48 -0.93
N ASN A 53 9.97 -7.91 -0.10
CA ASN A 53 10.97 -8.66 0.63
C ASN A 53 10.43 -8.99 2.01
N GLN A 54 10.21 -10.28 2.28
CA GLN A 54 9.81 -10.77 3.59
C GLN A 54 10.93 -11.62 4.18
N ALA A 55 11.72 -11.04 5.06
CA ALA A 55 12.67 -11.78 5.89
C ALA A 55 11.96 -12.39 7.11
N GLU A 56 12.42 -13.56 7.55
CA GLU A 56 11.85 -14.24 8.71
C GLU A 56 11.93 -13.37 9.97
N GLY A 57 10.80 -13.22 10.67
CA GLY A 57 10.69 -12.40 11.88
C GLY A 57 10.68 -10.87 11.66
N LYS A 58 10.71 -10.39 10.40
CA LYS A 58 10.63 -8.96 10.07
C LYS A 58 9.36 -8.62 9.31
N PRO A 59 8.84 -7.39 9.45
CA PRO A 59 7.73 -6.92 8.62
C PRO A 59 8.12 -6.99 7.14
N ALA A 60 7.13 -7.27 6.28
CA ALA A 60 7.35 -7.32 4.85
C ALA A 60 7.62 -5.90 4.31
N GLU A 61 8.76 -5.72 3.67
CA GLU A 61 9.22 -4.43 3.14
C GLU A 61 9.00 -4.37 1.63
N VAL A 62 8.57 -3.21 1.12
CA VAL A 62 8.37 -3.00 -0.31
C VAL A 62 9.74 -2.83 -0.96
N SER A 63 10.08 -3.71 -1.90
CA SER A 63 11.41 -3.76 -2.53
C SER A 63 11.51 -2.89 -3.79
N GLY A 64 10.42 -2.27 -4.22
CA GLY A 64 10.33 -1.43 -5.42
C GLY A 64 9.65 -2.15 -6.58
N VAL A 65 9.84 -1.63 -7.80
CA VAL A 65 9.28 -2.23 -9.02
C VAL A 65 10.19 -3.36 -9.50
N GLU A 66 9.66 -4.59 -9.58
CA GLU A 66 10.39 -5.76 -10.08
C GLU A 66 10.31 -5.88 -11.60
N SER A 67 9.12 -5.64 -12.15
CA SER A 67 8.88 -5.76 -13.59
C SER A 67 7.71 -4.88 -14.03
N TRP A 68 7.56 -4.75 -15.33
CA TRP A 68 6.49 -3.99 -15.97
C TRP A 68 5.69 -4.89 -16.90
N THR A 69 4.38 -4.83 -16.82
CA THR A 69 3.47 -5.50 -17.76
C THR A 69 2.75 -4.47 -18.62
N THR A 70 3.06 -4.47 -19.92
CA THR A 70 2.41 -3.58 -20.89
C THR A 70 1.10 -4.17 -21.39
N HIS A 71 0.04 -3.37 -21.36
CA HIS A 71 -1.24 -3.67 -21.99
C HIS A 71 -1.55 -2.65 -23.09
N TRP A 72 -2.28 -3.11 -24.10
CA TRP A 72 -2.71 -2.30 -25.25
C TRP A 72 -4.23 -2.33 -25.34
N TYR A 73 -4.85 -1.16 -25.43
CA TYR A 73 -6.31 -1.02 -25.49
C TYR A 73 -6.71 -0.05 -26.60
N GLY A 74 -7.71 -0.41 -27.40
CA GLY A 74 -8.32 0.52 -28.35
C GLY A 74 -9.22 1.52 -27.61
N GLY A 75 -9.38 2.73 -28.14
CA GLY A 75 -10.16 3.79 -27.48
C GLY A 75 -11.59 3.38 -27.07
N ALA A 76 -12.26 2.57 -27.90
CA ALA A 76 -13.61 2.06 -27.62
C ALA A 76 -13.71 1.10 -26.41
N SER A 77 -12.58 0.63 -25.89
CA SER A 77 -12.55 -0.24 -24.69
C SER A 77 -12.36 0.54 -23.38
N LEU A 78 -12.03 1.82 -23.46
CA LEU A 78 -11.84 2.67 -22.30
C LEU A 78 -13.20 3.07 -21.72
N PHE A 79 -13.41 2.72 -20.46
CA PHE A 79 -14.58 3.17 -19.70
C PHE A 79 -14.28 4.46 -18.94
N SER A 80 -13.12 4.54 -18.30
CA SER A 80 -12.64 5.75 -17.63
C SER A 80 -11.12 5.86 -17.69
N TYR A 81 -10.62 7.09 -17.73
CA TYR A 81 -9.20 7.43 -17.68
C TYR A 81 -9.02 8.53 -16.64
N THR A 82 -8.39 8.20 -15.51
CA THR A 82 -8.23 9.11 -14.37
C THR A 82 -6.76 9.43 -14.18
N LEU A 83 -6.38 10.69 -14.44
CA LEU A 83 -5.02 11.18 -14.17
C LEU A 83 -4.69 11.09 -12.68
N THR A 84 -3.47 10.68 -12.36
CA THR A 84 -3.00 10.51 -10.99
C THR A 84 -1.50 10.77 -10.89
N ASP A 85 -0.89 10.37 -9.77
CA ASP A 85 0.53 10.46 -9.50
C ASP A 85 1.17 9.08 -9.34
N GLU A 86 2.51 9.04 -9.43
CA GLU A 86 3.30 7.83 -9.26
C GLU A 86 3.03 7.14 -7.92
N ALA A 87 2.99 7.91 -6.82
CA ALA A 87 2.81 7.38 -5.48
C ALA A 87 1.49 6.59 -5.34
N THR A 88 0.42 7.08 -5.96
CA THR A 88 -0.89 6.43 -5.98
C THR A 88 -0.86 5.14 -6.81
N VAL A 89 -0.20 5.16 -7.98
CA VAL A 89 -0.02 3.96 -8.81
C VAL A 89 0.75 2.88 -8.08
N MET A 90 1.87 3.23 -7.43
CA MET A 90 2.67 2.28 -6.66
C MET A 90 1.87 1.72 -5.47
N ARG A 91 1.07 2.56 -4.80
CA ARG A 91 0.21 2.13 -3.68
C ARG A 91 -0.87 1.14 -4.12
N ILE A 92 -1.51 1.38 -5.26
CA ILE A 92 -2.59 0.50 -5.78
C ILE A 92 -2.03 -0.86 -6.20
N ASN A 93 -0.85 -0.88 -6.83
CA ASN A 93 -0.23 -2.12 -7.29
C ASN A 93 0.55 -2.87 -6.20
N ARG A 94 0.63 -2.32 -4.98
CA ARG A 94 1.31 -2.98 -3.87
C ARG A 94 0.60 -4.31 -3.56
N PRO A 95 1.32 -5.45 -3.55
CA PRO A 95 0.71 -6.70 -3.17
C PRO A 95 0.22 -6.65 -1.73
N TYR A 96 -0.82 -7.43 -1.46
CA TYR A 96 -1.40 -7.53 -0.13
C TYR A 96 -0.34 -8.03 0.88
N VAL A 97 -0.18 -7.27 1.97
CA VAL A 97 0.63 -7.67 3.13
C VAL A 97 -0.33 -7.99 4.27
N PRO A 98 -0.23 -9.18 4.91
CA PRO A 98 -1.07 -9.49 6.05
C PRO A 98 -0.83 -8.51 7.18
N ALA A 99 -1.88 -8.20 7.94
CA ALA A 99 -1.75 -7.40 9.15
C ALA A 99 -0.73 -8.04 10.11
N SER A 100 0.19 -7.23 10.63
CA SER A 100 1.10 -7.68 11.69
C SER A 100 0.31 -8.08 12.93
N ARG A 101 0.67 -9.20 13.57
CA ARG A 101 0.11 -9.55 14.88
C ARG A 101 0.51 -8.46 15.87
N TYR A 102 -0.47 -7.83 16.50
CA TYR A 102 -0.21 -6.93 17.61
C TYR A 102 0.28 -7.76 18.80
N ILE A 103 1.53 -7.56 19.20
CA ILE A 103 2.07 -8.07 20.46
C ILE A 103 1.98 -6.90 21.43
N ALA A 104 1.15 -7.05 22.46
CA ALA A 104 1.04 -6.02 23.49
C ALA A 104 2.42 -5.82 24.15
N PRO A 105 2.80 -4.55 24.44
CA PRO A 105 3.98 -4.28 25.25
C PRO A 105 3.92 -5.05 26.57
N PRO A 106 5.04 -5.63 27.04
CA PRO A 106 5.08 -6.49 28.23
C PRO A 106 4.74 -5.76 29.54
N ASP A 107 4.70 -4.42 29.51
CA ASP A 107 4.43 -3.54 30.64
C ASP A 107 2.98 -3.02 30.69
N ARG A 108 2.08 -3.57 29.87
CA ARG A 108 0.63 -3.43 30.10
C ARG A 108 0.25 -4.23 31.34
N TYR A 109 0.60 -3.70 32.50
CA TYR A 109 0.05 -4.11 33.77
C TYR A 109 -1.41 -3.60 33.79
N ASP A 110 -2.36 -4.48 33.45
CA ASP A 110 -3.78 -4.24 33.69
C ASP A 110 -4.01 -4.35 35.20
N GLY A 111 -3.62 -3.30 35.93
CA GLY A 111 -3.63 -3.21 37.39
C GLY A 111 -5.01 -3.15 38.04
N ASP A 112 -6.08 -3.60 37.38
CA ASP A 112 -7.46 -3.46 37.85
C ASP A 112 -8.13 -4.81 38.20
N ALA A 113 -7.35 -5.87 38.41
CA ALA A 113 -7.89 -7.20 38.75
C ALA A 113 -7.69 -7.61 40.22
N ALA A 114 -7.37 -6.69 41.13
CA ALA A 114 -7.33 -6.98 42.56
C ALA A 114 -7.44 -5.71 43.43
N GLU A 115 -8.65 -5.24 43.69
CA GLU A 115 -8.97 -4.92 45.08
C GLU A 115 -10.17 -5.78 45.48
N ASP A 116 -9.81 -6.88 46.14
CA ASP A 116 -10.71 -7.75 46.88
C ASP A 116 -11.39 -6.92 47.97
N VAL A 117 -12.65 -6.53 47.71
CA VAL A 117 -13.50 -5.71 48.60
C VAL A 117 -13.84 -6.48 49.91
N SER A 118 -13.35 -7.71 50.11
CA SER A 118 -13.60 -8.50 51.32
C SER A 118 -12.87 -8.02 52.57
N ILE A 119 -11.91 -7.08 52.47
CA ILE A 119 -11.23 -6.48 53.64
C ILE A 119 -12.12 -5.48 54.41
N LEU A 120 -13.28 -5.09 53.89
CA LEU A 120 -14.13 -4.08 54.51
C LEU A 120 -15.22 -4.62 55.45
N ASP A 121 -15.38 -5.94 55.60
CA ASP A 121 -16.51 -6.53 56.35
C ASP A 121 -16.13 -7.13 57.73
N ASP A 122 -14.88 -6.95 58.20
CA ASP A 122 -14.39 -7.53 59.46
C ASP A 122 -13.92 -6.46 60.47
N VAL A 123 -14.62 -5.31 60.52
CA VAL A 123 -14.45 -4.34 61.62
C VAL A 123 -15.45 -4.71 62.72
N ASP A 124 -14.93 -5.43 63.71
CA ASP A 124 -15.55 -5.81 64.99
C ASP A 124 -16.60 -4.81 65.51
N ASP A 125 -17.84 -5.30 65.63
CA ASP A 125 -18.89 -4.76 66.50
C ASP A 125 -18.59 -5.19 67.94
N GLU A 126 -17.67 -4.47 68.61
CA GLU A 126 -17.42 -4.65 70.04
C GLU A 126 -18.63 -4.18 70.88
N PRO A 127 -19.14 -4.99 71.82
CA PRO A 127 -20.31 -4.64 72.61
C PRO A 127 -19.96 -3.53 73.60
N ARG A 128 -20.64 -2.38 73.47
CA ARG A 128 -20.67 -1.37 74.54
C ARG A 128 -21.45 -1.92 75.73
N PHE A 129 -20.71 -2.14 76.83
CA PHE A 129 -21.20 -2.48 78.17
C PHE A 129 -22.38 -1.62 78.65
#